data_AF-A0A7T8HJD9-F1
#
_entry.id   AF-A0A7T8HJD9-F1
#
_cell.length_a   1.000
_cell.length_b   1.000
_cell.length_c   1.000
_cell.angle_alpha   90.00
_cell.angle_beta   90.00
_cell.angle_gamma   90.00
#
_symmetry.space_group_name_H-M   'P 1'
#
loop_
_entity.id
_entity.type
_entity.pdbx_description
1 polymer ?
#
loop_
_entity_poly.entity_id
_entity_poly.type
_entity_poly.pdbx_seq_one_letter_code
_entity_poly.pdbx_strand_id
1 'polypeptide(L)'
;DFPDRIIIASVMASFDRSDWQEISIKAAKSGADALELNLSCPHGMGEPSGHGSIHFQWVKEIIGDYNIPFFAKLTPNVTNIVDIARAAKEGGSDGVTAINTVSGLMGLSSKGVAWPNVNKKTTYGGMSGNAAITSIGKQLKGFPILEQEGLTRQTL
;
A
#
# COMPACT_ATOMS: atom_id res chain seq x y z
N ASP A 1 17.81 -3.21 -21.72
CA ASP A 1 17.57 -2.31 -20.57
C ASP A 1 16.52 -1.26 -20.90
N PHE A 2 15.84 -0.76 -19.87
CA PHE A 2 14.78 0.26 -19.95
C PHE A 2 15.10 1.44 -19.01
N PRO A 3 16.18 2.22 -19.27
CA PRO A 3 16.70 3.22 -18.33
C PRO A 3 15.77 4.43 -18.13
N ASP A 4 14.77 4.58 -18.99
CA ASP A 4 13.77 5.66 -18.98
C ASP A 4 12.48 5.26 -18.25
N ARG A 5 12.36 4.01 -17.80
CA ARG A 5 11.15 3.49 -17.15
C ARG A 5 11.37 3.38 -15.65
N ILE A 6 10.52 4.05 -14.90
CA ILE A 6 10.51 3.99 -13.43
C ILE A 6 10.14 2.58 -12.95
N ILE A 7 10.99 2.01 -12.12
CA ILE A 7 10.75 0.75 -11.41
C ILE A 7 10.56 1.04 -9.92
N ILE A 8 9.34 0.78 -9.43
CA ILE A 8 9.02 0.88 -8.01
C ILE A 8 8.99 -0.53 -7.42
N ALA A 9 9.88 -0.81 -6.46
CA ALA A 9 9.92 -2.10 -5.78
C ALA A 9 8.90 -2.14 -4.63
N SER A 10 7.85 -2.96 -4.78
CA SER A 10 6.89 -3.22 -3.70
C SER A 10 7.47 -4.22 -2.70
N VAL A 11 7.64 -3.81 -1.45
CA VAL A 11 8.19 -4.64 -0.36
C VAL A 11 7.20 -4.80 0.78
N MET A 12 7.29 -5.94 1.46
CA MET A 12 6.48 -6.27 2.64
C MET A 12 7.31 -7.13 3.58
N ALA A 13 7.26 -6.81 4.86
CA ALA A 13 7.96 -7.52 5.93
C ALA A 13 7.05 -7.70 7.14
N SER A 14 7.48 -8.52 8.11
CA SER A 14 6.80 -8.69 9.39
C SER A 14 6.87 -7.41 10.25
N PHE A 15 6.23 -7.35 11.44
CA PHE A 15 6.39 -6.24 12.38
C PHE A 15 7.79 -6.29 13.05
N ASP A 16 8.84 -6.20 12.25
CA ASP A 16 10.22 -6.26 12.73
C ASP A 16 11.08 -5.21 12.01
N ARG A 17 11.86 -4.46 12.78
CA ARG A 17 12.69 -3.39 12.24
C ARG A 17 13.76 -3.92 11.29
N SER A 18 14.40 -5.03 11.65
CA SER A 18 15.49 -5.60 10.86
C SER A 18 14.99 -6.14 9.52
N ASP A 19 13.83 -6.79 9.51
CA ASP A 19 13.18 -7.27 8.28
C ASP A 19 12.88 -6.12 7.31
N TRP A 20 12.27 -5.03 7.80
CA TRP A 20 11.94 -3.86 6.98
C TRP A 20 13.19 -3.16 6.43
N GLN A 21 14.22 -3.01 7.26
CA GLN A 21 15.47 -2.38 6.82
C GLN A 21 16.21 -3.25 5.81
N GLU A 22 16.30 -4.57 6.06
CA GLU A 22 16.99 -5.50 5.17
C GLU A 22 16.34 -5.56 3.78
N ILE A 23 15.02 -5.73 3.71
CA ILE A 23 14.33 -5.83 2.42
C ILE A 23 14.40 -4.51 1.64
N SER A 24 14.31 -3.37 2.33
CA SER A 24 14.40 -2.04 1.72
C SER A 24 15.81 -1.78 1.16
N ILE A 25 16.86 -2.14 1.91
CA ILE A 25 18.26 -2.04 1.45
C ILE A 25 18.48 -2.92 0.22
N LYS A 26 17.99 -4.17 0.23
CA LYS A 26 18.12 -5.08 -0.92
C LYS A 26 17.43 -4.52 -2.15
N ALA A 27 16.21 -4.00 -2.00
CA ALA A 27 15.47 -3.37 -3.09
C ALA A 27 16.21 -2.14 -3.63
N ALA A 28 16.68 -1.24 -2.78
CA ALA A 28 17.47 -0.07 -3.20
C ALA A 28 18.76 -0.47 -3.95
N LYS A 29 19.51 -1.43 -3.41
CA LYS A 29 20.74 -1.95 -4.05
C LYS A 29 20.52 -2.65 -5.39
N SER A 30 19.29 -3.11 -5.66
CA SER A 30 18.93 -3.69 -6.96
C SER A 30 18.72 -2.64 -8.07
N GLY A 31 18.76 -1.35 -7.72
CA GLY A 31 18.56 -0.25 -8.67
C GLY A 31 17.10 0.15 -8.85
N ALA A 32 16.25 -0.06 -7.84
CA ALA A 32 14.90 0.46 -7.84
C ALA A 32 14.92 2.00 -7.77
N ASP A 33 14.07 2.66 -8.56
CA ASP A 33 13.95 4.12 -8.56
C ASP A 33 13.16 4.65 -7.36
N ALA A 34 12.30 3.80 -6.78
CA ALA A 34 11.54 4.09 -5.57
C ALA A 34 11.10 2.79 -4.88
N LEU A 35 10.64 2.90 -3.64
CA LEU A 35 10.00 1.80 -2.92
C LEU A 35 8.49 2.02 -2.73
N GLU A 36 7.71 0.95 -2.75
CA GLU A 36 6.32 0.92 -2.29
C GLU A 36 6.24 0.01 -1.06
N LEU A 37 5.88 0.56 0.10
CA LEU A 37 5.75 -0.20 1.34
C LEU A 37 4.32 -0.72 1.47
N ASN A 38 4.14 -2.03 1.29
CA ASN A 38 2.84 -2.66 1.42
C ASN A 38 2.57 -3.07 2.87
N LEU A 39 1.56 -2.44 3.48
CA LEU A 39 1.17 -2.68 4.87
C LEU A 39 0.00 -3.66 5.03
N SER A 40 -0.41 -4.38 3.97
CA SER A 40 -1.62 -5.21 3.98
C SER A 40 -1.46 -6.60 4.61
N CYS A 41 -0.41 -6.89 5.40
CA CYS A 41 -0.19 -8.24 5.93
C CYS A 41 -1.27 -8.61 6.98
N PRO A 42 -2.04 -9.69 6.76
CA PRO A 42 -3.18 -10.07 7.62
C PRO A 42 -2.78 -10.73 8.96
N HIS A 43 -1.48 -10.94 9.22
CA HIS A 43 -0.99 -11.72 10.36
C HIS A 43 -0.44 -10.87 11.51
N GLY A 44 -1.29 -10.02 12.10
CA GLY A 44 -0.97 -9.39 13.39
C GLY A 44 -0.30 -8.02 13.32
N MET A 45 -0.20 -7.43 12.13
CA MET A 45 -0.11 -5.98 12.00
C MET A 45 -1.55 -5.50 12.20
N GLY A 46 -1.90 -5.07 13.43
CA GLY A 46 -3.18 -4.40 13.63
C GLY A 46 -3.36 -3.37 12.52
N GLU A 47 -4.57 -3.27 11.97
CA GLU A 47 -4.96 -2.12 11.15
C GLU A 47 -4.41 -0.84 11.82
N PRO A 48 -4.17 0.27 11.10
CA PRO A 48 -3.48 1.45 11.65
C PRO A 48 -4.21 2.17 12.81
N SER A 49 -5.14 1.51 13.51
CA SER A 49 -5.90 1.93 14.68
C SER A 49 -5.08 2.15 15.96
N GLY A 50 -3.75 2.31 15.90
CA GLY A 50 -3.04 2.84 17.09
C GLY A 50 -1.52 2.70 17.18
N HIS A 51 -0.86 1.89 16.34
CA HIS A 51 0.60 1.70 16.37
C HIS A 51 1.32 2.22 15.10
N GLY A 52 0.56 2.81 14.17
CA GLY A 52 0.95 2.95 12.76
C GLY A 52 1.72 4.23 12.42
N SER A 53 3.05 4.20 12.52
CA SER A 53 3.96 5.07 11.76
C SER A 53 5.42 4.63 11.85
N ILE A 54 5.76 3.74 12.79
CA ILE A 54 7.14 3.39 13.10
C ILE A 54 7.87 2.67 11.95
N HIS A 55 7.16 1.88 11.13
CA HIS A 55 7.75 1.25 9.94
C HIS A 55 8.30 2.26 8.94
N PHE A 56 7.56 3.35 8.72
CA PHE A 56 7.99 4.42 7.83
C PHE A 56 9.25 5.09 8.35
N GLN A 57 9.34 5.28 9.67
CA GLN A 57 10.53 5.83 10.31
C GLN A 57 11.72 4.89 10.15
N TRP A 58 11.55 3.59 10.44
CA TRP A 58 12.60 2.58 10.26
C TRP A 58 13.14 2.51 8.83
N VAL A 59 12.26 2.64 7.84
CA VAL A 59 12.66 2.68 6.43
C VAL A 59 13.30 4.02 6.10
N LYS A 60 12.75 5.15 6.58
CA LYS A 60 13.31 6.49 6.34
C LYS A 60 14.75 6.61 6.84
N GLU A 61 15.04 6.04 8.02
CA GLU A 61 16.36 6.01 8.62
C GLU A 61 17.44 5.40 7.71
N ILE A 62 17.10 4.37 6.91
CA ILE A 62 18.08 3.66 6.07
C ILE A 62 17.99 4.04 4.59
N ILE A 63 16.85 4.53 4.09
CA ILE A 63 16.65 4.83 2.66
C ILE A 63 17.22 6.20 2.29
N GLY A 64 17.40 7.10 3.26
CA GLY A 64 18.09 8.37 3.03
C GLY A 64 19.48 8.20 2.39
N ASP A 65 20.20 7.12 2.74
CA ASP A 65 21.53 6.81 2.20
C ASP A 65 21.52 6.42 0.72
N TYR A 66 20.36 6.00 0.18
CA TYR A 66 20.21 5.54 -1.20
C TYR A 66 19.58 6.59 -2.12
N ASN A 67 19.15 7.74 -1.60
CA ASN A 67 18.53 8.84 -2.35
C ASN A 67 17.32 8.44 -3.23
N ILE A 68 16.57 7.41 -2.81
CA ILE A 68 15.32 7.01 -3.49
C ILE A 68 14.11 7.36 -2.62
N PRO A 69 12.98 7.83 -3.20
CA PRO A 69 11.76 8.06 -2.44
C PRO A 69 11.06 6.75 -2.08
N PHE A 70 10.20 6.79 -1.07
CA PHE A 70 9.28 5.69 -0.79
C PHE A 70 7.84 6.13 -0.55
N PHE A 71 6.92 5.29 -1.02
CA PHE A 71 5.48 5.50 -0.98
C PHE A 71 4.81 4.47 -0.06
N ALA A 72 3.88 4.92 0.77
CA ALA A 72 3.09 4.02 1.63
C ALA A 72 1.84 3.53 0.89
N LYS A 73 1.68 2.21 0.70
CA LYS A 73 0.49 1.63 0.06
C LYS A 73 -0.65 1.47 1.07
N LEU A 74 -1.69 2.27 0.92
CA LEU A 74 -2.77 2.37 1.89
C LEU A 74 -3.87 1.34 1.65
N THR A 75 -4.32 0.69 2.72
CA THR A 75 -5.56 -0.11 2.71
C THR A 75 -6.78 0.81 2.81
N PRO A 76 -7.84 0.58 2.02
CA PRO A 76 -9.10 1.32 2.15
C PRO A 76 -9.95 0.80 3.31
N ASN A 77 -9.58 -0.34 3.91
CA ASN A 77 -10.35 -1.01 4.96
C ASN A 77 -10.10 -0.38 6.33
N VAL A 78 -10.37 0.92 6.44
CA VAL A 78 -10.27 1.68 7.68
C VAL A 78 -11.38 2.71 7.79
N THR A 79 -11.65 3.15 9.01
CA THR A 79 -12.65 4.21 9.28
C THR A 79 -12.34 5.51 8.53
N ASN A 80 -11.06 5.90 8.45
CA ASN A 80 -10.64 7.12 7.77
C ASN A 80 -9.24 6.96 7.14
N ILE A 81 -9.19 6.85 5.82
CA ILE A 81 -7.93 6.69 5.06
C ILE A 81 -7.01 7.91 5.19
N VAL A 82 -7.55 9.10 5.46
CA VAL A 82 -6.76 10.32 5.61
C VAL A 82 -5.88 10.28 6.86
N ASP A 83 -6.32 9.59 7.92
CA ASP A 83 -5.53 9.47 9.14
C ASP A 83 -4.30 8.58 8.90
N ILE A 84 -4.44 7.50 8.11
CA ILE A 84 -3.29 6.69 7.68
C ILE A 84 -2.36 7.50 6.78
N ALA A 85 -2.92 8.23 5.81
CA ALA A 85 -2.11 9.04 4.90
C ALA A 85 -1.32 10.12 5.66
N ARG A 86 -1.90 10.71 6.71
CA ARG A 86 -1.22 11.65 7.61
C ARG A 86 -0.11 10.96 8.39
N ALA A 87 -0.39 9.78 8.95
CA ALA A 87 0.62 9.01 9.67
C ALA A 87 1.79 8.56 8.77
N ALA A 88 1.54 8.23 7.50
CA ALA A 88 2.57 7.95 6.51
C ALA A 88 3.45 9.17 6.24
N LYS A 89 2.84 10.34 6.06
CA LYS A 89 3.56 11.61 5.89
C LYS A 89 4.42 11.95 7.11
N GLU A 90 3.85 11.85 8.31
CA GLU A 90 4.55 12.09 9.59
C GLU A 90 5.67 11.07 9.84
N GLY A 91 5.50 9.84 9.35
CA GLY A 91 6.54 8.80 9.36
C GLY A 91 7.66 8.99 8.32
N GLY A 92 7.60 10.03 7.50
CA GLY A 92 8.65 10.39 6.55
C GLY A 92 8.48 9.83 5.13
N SER A 93 7.31 9.24 4.82
CA SER A 93 7.00 8.82 3.46
C SER A 93 6.91 10.00 2.50
N ASP A 94 7.44 9.82 1.30
CA ASP A 94 7.47 10.86 0.26
C ASP A 94 6.14 10.97 -0.50
N GLY A 95 5.22 10.01 -0.29
CA GLY A 95 3.87 10.01 -0.85
C GLY A 95 3.09 8.76 -0.43
N VAL A 96 1.89 8.60 -0.97
CA VAL A 96 1.06 7.40 -0.72
C VAL A 96 0.62 6.76 -2.02
N THR A 97 0.49 5.44 -2.03
CA THR A 97 -0.26 4.74 -3.07
C THR A 97 -1.66 4.47 -2.55
N ALA A 98 -2.67 4.92 -3.30
CA ALA A 98 -4.08 4.77 -2.96
C ALA A 98 -4.85 4.14 -4.15
N ILE A 99 -5.64 3.07 -3.97
CA ILE A 99 -5.80 2.22 -2.79
C ILE A 99 -5.36 0.78 -3.06
N ASN A 100 -5.07 0.04 -2.00
CA ASN A 100 -5.13 -1.42 -2.02
C ASN A 100 -6.60 -1.86 -2.15
N THR A 101 -6.85 -3.15 -2.31
CA THR A 101 -8.20 -3.66 -2.56
C THR A 101 -9.14 -3.50 -1.35
N VAL A 102 -10.43 -3.22 -1.61
CA VAL A 102 -11.51 -3.21 -0.60
C VAL A 102 -11.86 -4.64 -0.21
N SER A 103 -11.92 -4.94 1.08
CA SER A 103 -12.29 -6.26 1.59
C SER A 103 -13.75 -6.58 1.28
N GLY A 104 -14.01 -7.75 0.73
CA GLY A 104 -15.37 -8.18 0.42
C GLY A 104 -15.50 -9.65 0.02
N LEU A 105 -16.74 -10.07 -0.20
CA LEU A 105 -17.09 -11.36 -0.77
C LEU A 105 -17.71 -11.10 -2.14
N MET A 106 -17.07 -11.56 -3.21
CA MET A 106 -17.43 -11.18 -4.59
C MET A 106 -18.83 -11.63 -5.00
N GLY A 107 -19.27 -12.81 -4.54
CA GLY A 107 -20.64 -13.25 -4.79
C GLY A 107 -20.95 -14.64 -4.28
N LEU A 108 -22.25 -14.89 -4.15
CA LEU A 108 -22.83 -16.21 -3.91
C LEU A 108 -23.71 -16.58 -5.10
N SER A 109 -23.64 -17.82 -5.56
CA SER A 109 -24.64 -18.36 -6.48
C SER A 109 -26.01 -18.50 -5.80
N SER A 110 -27.06 -18.70 -6.59
CA SER A 110 -28.42 -18.99 -6.08
C SER A 110 -28.50 -20.25 -5.19
N LYS A 111 -27.47 -21.10 -5.21
CA LYS A 111 -27.35 -22.29 -4.37
C LYS A 111 -26.51 -22.06 -3.09
N GLY A 112 -26.16 -20.81 -2.79
CA GLY A 112 -25.34 -20.46 -1.63
C GLY A 112 -23.85 -20.80 -1.76
N VAL A 113 -23.38 -21.20 -2.95
CA VAL A 113 -21.96 -21.48 -3.20
C VAL A 113 -21.24 -20.17 -3.53
N ALA A 114 -20.22 -19.82 -2.77
CA ALA A 114 -19.41 -18.62 -2.99
C ALA A 114 -18.52 -18.70 -4.24
N TRP A 115 -18.21 -17.55 -4.82
CA TRP A 115 -17.26 -17.38 -5.92
C TRP A 115 -16.25 -16.26 -5.58
N PRO A 116 -14.93 -16.46 -5.77
CA PRO A 116 -14.27 -17.71 -6.16
C PRO A 116 -14.42 -18.80 -5.09
N ASN A 117 -14.28 -20.06 -5.51
CA ASN A 117 -14.38 -21.23 -4.64
C ASN A 117 -13.13 -22.11 -4.79
N VAL A 118 -12.49 -22.43 -3.67
CA VAL A 118 -11.39 -23.39 -3.63
C VAL A 118 -11.79 -24.51 -2.67
N ASN A 119 -12.00 -25.73 -3.19
CA ASN A 119 -12.42 -26.90 -2.39
C ASN A 119 -13.65 -26.65 -1.49
N LYS A 120 -14.69 -26.02 -2.04
CA LYS A 120 -15.93 -25.62 -1.35
C LYS A 120 -15.74 -24.56 -0.25
N LYS A 121 -14.59 -23.90 -0.21
CA LYS A 121 -14.26 -22.84 0.74
C LYS A 121 -13.96 -21.53 0.01
N THR A 122 -14.14 -20.43 0.74
CA THR A 122 -13.71 -19.08 0.35
C THR A 122 -13.28 -18.34 1.61
N THR A 123 -12.61 -17.21 1.44
CA THR A 123 -12.40 -16.20 2.49
C THR A 123 -12.79 -14.84 1.90
N TYR A 124 -12.81 -13.80 2.73
CA TYR A 124 -12.87 -12.43 2.24
C TYR A 124 -11.66 -12.15 1.35
N GLY A 125 -11.91 -11.57 0.18
CA GLY A 125 -10.90 -11.18 -0.79
C GLY A 125 -10.90 -9.68 -1.04
N GLY A 126 -10.01 -9.24 -1.93
CA GLY A 126 -9.94 -7.87 -2.37
C GLY A 126 -10.79 -7.58 -3.60
N MET A 127 -11.63 -6.54 -3.54
CA MET A 127 -12.30 -5.91 -4.68
C MET A 127 -11.54 -4.65 -5.10
N SER A 128 -11.42 -4.39 -6.41
CA SER A 128 -10.76 -3.20 -6.95
C SER A 128 -11.73 -2.28 -7.72
N GLY A 129 -11.56 -0.95 -7.65
CA GLY A 129 -12.40 0.06 -8.34
C GLY A 129 -12.27 1.53 -7.87
N ASN A 130 -13.03 2.46 -8.47
CA ASN A 130 -12.85 3.92 -8.44
C ASN A 130 -13.09 4.70 -7.10
N ALA A 131 -13.17 4.08 -5.93
CA ALA A 131 -13.92 4.69 -4.82
C ALA A 131 -13.19 5.67 -3.86
N ALA A 132 -11.85 5.71 -3.78
CA ALA A 132 -11.19 6.21 -2.56
C ALA A 132 -10.25 7.44 -2.64
N ILE A 133 -9.86 7.92 -3.83
CA ILE A 133 -8.67 8.80 -3.97
C ILE A 133 -8.97 10.29 -3.69
N THR A 134 -10.21 10.72 -3.88
CA THR A 134 -10.60 12.15 -3.80
C THR A 134 -10.45 12.76 -2.39
N SER A 135 -10.50 11.94 -1.32
CA SER A 135 -10.47 12.42 0.07
C SER A 135 -9.07 12.84 0.54
N ILE A 136 -8.02 12.08 0.15
CA ILE A 136 -6.63 12.35 0.56
C ILE A 136 -6.12 13.65 -0.07
N GLY A 137 -6.27 13.82 -1.38
CA GLY A 137 -5.75 15.00 -2.09
C GLY A 137 -6.36 16.33 -1.62
N LYS A 138 -7.62 16.32 -1.16
CA LYS A 138 -8.27 17.50 -0.58
C LYS A 138 -7.68 17.91 0.78
N GLN A 139 -7.28 16.95 1.60
CA GLN A 139 -6.84 17.18 2.98
C GLN A 139 -5.32 17.28 3.13
N LEU A 140 -4.55 16.59 2.29
CA LEU A 140 -3.08 16.61 2.27
C LEU A 140 -2.56 17.26 1.00
N LYS A 141 -2.81 18.58 0.85
CA LYS A 141 -2.40 19.34 -0.33
C LYS A 141 -0.89 19.23 -0.57
N GLY A 142 -0.51 18.90 -1.79
CA GLY A 142 0.89 18.77 -2.22
C GLY A 142 1.58 17.48 -1.73
N PHE A 143 0.87 16.57 -1.05
CA PHE A 143 1.41 15.25 -0.74
C PHE A 143 1.19 14.32 -1.95
N PRO A 144 2.26 13.75 -2.54
CA PRO A 144 2.14 12.91 -3.73
C PRO A 144 1.24 11.69 -3.53
N ILE A 145 0.39 11.39 -4.52
CA ILE A 145 -0.52 10.24 -4.52
C ILE A 145 -0.31 9.45 -5.82
N LEU A 146 0.03 8.17 -5.69
CA LEU A 146 0.03 7.21 -6.79
C LEU A 146 -1.34 6.51 -6.81
N GLU A 147 -2.10 6.68 -7.89
CA GLU A 147 -3.41 6.06 -8.10
C GLU A 147 -3.24 4.68 -8.75
N GLN A 148 -3.75 3.63 -8.09
CA GLN A 148 -3.66 2.24 -8.59
C GLN A 148 -4.97 1.65 -9.09
N GLU A 149 -6.14 2.20 -8.70
CA GLU A 149 -7.43 1.60 -9.04
C GLU A 149 -8.22 2.42 -10.06
N GLY A 150 -8.89 1.73 -11.00
CA GLY A 150 -9.98 2.28 -11.81
C GLY A 150 -9.60 3.23 -12.97
N LEU A 151 -8.31 3.30 -13.32
CA LEU A 151 -7.82 3.90 -14.56
C LEU A 151 -8.36 3.11 -15.78
N THR A 152 -9.55 3.47 -16.23
CA THR A 152 -10.03 3.12 -17.58
C THR A 152 -9.56 4.18 -18.55
N ARG A 153 -9.27 3.79 -19.80
CA ARG A 153 -8.69 4.62 -20.86
C ARG A 153 -9.48 5.88 -21.24
N GLN A 154 -10.59 6.19 -20.55
CA GLN A 154 -11.44 7.35 -20.75
C GLN A 154 -11.01 8.59 -19.92
N THR A 155 -10.01 8.45 -19.04
CA THR A 155 -9.56 9.54 -18.15
C THR A 155 -8.18 10.13 -18.51
N LEU A 156 -7.63 9.80 -19.68
CA LEU A 156 -6.47 10.45 -20.31
C LEU A 156 -6.89 11.07 -21.65
#